data_AF-A0A6I3B676-F1
#
_entry.id   AF-A0A6I3B676-F1
#
_cell.length_a   1.000
_cell.length_b   1.000
_cell.length_c   1.000
_cell.angle_alpha   90.00
_cell.angle_beta   90.00
_cell.angle_gamma   90.00
#
_symmetry.space_group_name_H-M   'P 1'
#
loop_
_entity.id
_entity.type
_entity.pdbx_description
1 polymer ?
#
loop_
_entity_poly.entity_id
_entity_poly.type
_entity_poly.pdbx_seq_one_letter_code
_entity_poly.pdbx_strand_id
1 'polypeptide(L)' 'MIEPGDEEWVGDVADTLEPRQIVESANQFTGRIWSVRTDTVNFDGQLIERDILL' A
#
# COMPACT_ATOMS: atom_id res chain seq x y z
N MET A 1 1.55 15.49 23.11
CA MET A 1 0.08 15.60 23.21
C MET A 1 -0.37 15.98 21.83
N ILE A 2 -1.11 15.12 21.14
CA ILE A 2 -1.66 15.39 19.82
C ILE A 2 -2.99 16.11 20.08
N GLU A 3 -3.20 17.28 19.46
CA GLU A 3 -4.44 18.03 19.61
C GLU A 3 -5.53 17.37 18.73
N PRO A 4 -6.82 17.41 19.10
CA PRO A 4 -7.88 16.73 18.34
C PRO A 4 -7.95 17.08 16.85
N GLY A 5 -7.47 18.25 16.44
CA GLY A 5 -7.42 18.67 15.04
C GLY A 5 -6.22 18.16 14.24
N ASP A 6 -5.19 17.61 14.90
CA ASP A 6 -3.99 17.09 14.24
C ASP A 6 -4.24 15.72 13.56
N GLU A 7 -5.37 15.08 13.87
CA GLU A 7 -5.79 13.79 13.28
C GLU A 7 -6.73 13.98 12.08
N GLU A 8 -7.18 15.21 11.81
CA GLU A 8 -8.05 15.51 10.69
C GLU A 8 -7.22 15.76 9.42
N TRP A 9 -7.51 14.98 8.38
CA TRP A 9 -6.91 15.23 7.07
C TRP A 9 -7.59 16.46 6.45
N VAL A 10 -6.79 17.46 6.08
CA VAL A 10 -7.26 18.71 5.49
C VAL A 10 -6.92 18.74 4.00
N GLY A 11 -7.87 19.16 3.17
CA GLY A 11 -7.70 19.26 1.71
C GLY A 11 -8.38 18.13 0.94
N ASP A 12 -8.29 18.19 -0.39
CA ASP A 12 -8.92 17.20 -1.26
C ASP A 12 -8.15 15.88 -1.21
N VAL A 13 -8.86 14.79 -0.94
CA VAL A 13 -8.35 13.42 -1.07
C VAL A 13 -8.88 12.87 -2.37
N ALA A 14 -7.97 12.52 -3.28
CA ALA A 14 -8.30 11.92 -4.56
C ALA A 14 -7.39 10.72 -4.83
N ASP A 15 -7.98 9.65 -5.33
CA ASP A 15 -7.21 8.53 -5.85
C ASP A 15 -6.55 8.94 -7.17
N THR A 16 -5.33 8.44 -7.39
CA THR A 16 -4.80 8.40 -8.75
C THR A 16 -5.52 7.29 -9.53
N LEU A 17 -5.94 7.58 -10.76
CA LEU A 17 -6.53 6.59 -11.65
C LEU A 17 -5.46 5.67 -12.27
N GLU A 18 -4.19 6.06 -12.19
CA GLU A 18 -3.10 5.27 -12.74
C GLU A 18 -2.68 4.17 -11.75
N PRO A 19 -2.66 2.90 -12.18
CA PRO A 19 -2.15 1.84 -11.34
C PRO A 19 -0.68 2.10 -11.01
N ARG A 20 -0.34 2.04 -9.71
CA ARG A 20 1.06 2.14 -9.26
C ARG A 20 1.86 0.97 -9.82
N GLN A 21 3.06 1.27 -10.34
CA GLN A 21 3.94 0.25 -10.90
C GLN A 21 4.42 -0.71 -9.81
N ILE A 22 4.12 -2.00 -9.98
CA ILE A 22 4.73 -3.08 -9.21
C ILE A 22 6.09 -3.38 -9.84
N VAL A 23 7.15 -3.24 -9.06
CA VAL A 23 8.54 -3.48 -9.49
C VAL A 23 8.94 -4.92 -9.21
N GLU A 24 8.46 -5.46 -8.09
CA GLU A 24 8.68 -6.84 -7.67
C GLU A 24 7.43 -7.37 -6.96
N SER A 25 7.20 -8.67 -7.06
CA SER A 25 6.12 -9.35 -6.37
C SER A 25 6.56 -10.74 -5.94
N ALA A 26 6.38 -11.05 -4.66
CA ALA A 26 6.79 -12.32 -4.07
C ALA A 26 5.68 -12.90 -3.19
N ASN A 27 5.38 -14.18 -3.39
CA ASN A 27 4.50 -14.92 -2.48
C ASN A 27 5.30 -15.27 -1.22
N GLN A 28 4.98 -14.61 -0.11
CA GLN A 28 5.58 -14.90 1.20
C GLN A 28 4.93 -16.14 1.83
N PHE A 29 3.65 -16.35 1.56
CA PHE A 29 2.90 -17.48 2.10
C PHE A 29 1.84 -17.96 1.13
N THR A 30 1.68 -19.29 1.03
CA THR A 30 0.58 -19.91 0.29
C THR A 30 -0.14 -20.90 1.19
N GLY A 31 -1.32 -20.51 1.65
CA GLY A 31 -2.22 -21.36 2.42
C GLY A 31 -3.27 -22.01 1.53
N ARG A 32 -4.10 -22.86 2.15
CA ARG A 32 -5.22 -23.52 1.46
C ARG A 32 -6.40 -22.59 1.19
N ILE A 33 -6.59 -21.58 2.03
CA ILE A 33 -7.74 -20.66 2.00
C ILE A 33 -7.31 -19.25 1.61
N TRP A 34 -6.15 -18.80 2.09
CA TRP A 34 -5.59 -17.49 1.77
C TRP A 34 -4.09 -17.59 1.53
N SER A 35 -3.56 -16.60 0.82
CA SER A 35 -2.13 -16.43 0.57
C SER A 35 -1.70 -14.98 0.86
N VAL A 36 -0.41 -14.78 1.10
CA VAL A 36 0.17 -13.46 1.29
C VAL A 36 1.18 -13.21 0.20
N ARG A 37 0.98 -12.12 -0.52
CA ARG A 37 1.89 -11.61 -1.53
C ARG A 37 2.39 -10.25 -1.09
N THR A 38 3.71 -10.09 -1.04
CA THR A 38 4.34 -8.79 -0.87
C THR A 38 4.64 -8.22 -2.24
N ASP A 39 4.10 -7.03 -2.51
CA ASP A 39 4.47 -6.25 -3.69
C ASP A 39 5.43 -5.14 -3.26
N THR A 40 6.54 -4.98 -3.98
CA THR A 40 7.34 -3.76 -3.95
C THR A 40 6.83 -2.84 -5.05
N VAL A 41 6.34 -1.66 -4.67
CA VAL A 41 5.76 -0.68 -5.61
C VAL A 41 6.59 0.59 -5.64
N ASN A 42 6.67 1.22 -6.81
CA ASN A 42 7.19 2.57 -6.93
C ASN A 42 6.05 3.56 -6.60
N PHE A 43 6.21 4.26 -5.48
CA PHE A 43 5.33 5.31 -4.99
C PHE A 43 6.05 6.65 -5.11
N ASP A 44 5.86 7.32 -6.25
CA ASP A 44 6.43 8.64 -6.54
C ASP A 44 7.96 8.72 -6.34
N GLY A 45 8.68 7.69 -6.80
CA GLY A 45 10.13 7.58 -6.72
C GLY A 45 10.63 6.85 -5.46
N GLN A 46 9.74 6.56 -4.52
CA GLN A 46 10.05 5.75 -3.34
C GLN A 46 9.63 4.30 -3.54
N LEU A 47 10.52 3.35 -3.27
CA LEU A 47 10.14 1.95 -3.18
C LEU A 47 9.52 1.68 -1.81
N ILE A 48 8.29 1.17 -1.81
CA ILE A 48 7.59 0.73 -0.60
C ILE A 48 7.12 -0.71 -0.78
N GLU A 49 6.99 -1.42 0.34
CA GLU A 49 6.41 -2.76 0.38
C GLU A 49 4.98 -2.69 0.91
N ARG A 50 4.11 -3.52 0.32
CA ARG A 50 2.76 -3.75 0.82
C ARG A 50 2.45 -5.23 0.80
N ASP A 51 1.76 -5.69 1.84
CA ASP A 51 1.22 -7.04 1.88
C ASP A 51 -0.22 -7.07 1.36
N ILE A 52 -0.48 -8.02 0.50
CA ILE A 52 -1.79 -8.30 -0.08
C ILE A 52 -2.22 -9.67 0.40
N LEU A 53 -3.35 -9.68 1.11
CA LEU A 53 -4.06 -10.91 1.43
C LEU A 53 -4.95 -11.29 0.25
N LEU A 54 -4.73 -12.48 -0.29
CA LEU A 54 -5.47 -13.05 -1.42
C LEU A 54 -6.28 -14.25 -0.97
#